data_AF-A0A971I686-F1
#
_entry.id   AF-A0A971I686-F1
#
_cell.length_a   1.000
_cell.length_b   1.000
_cell.length_c   1.000
_cell.angle_alpha   90.00
_cell.angle_beta   90.00
_cell.angle_gamma   90.00
#
_symmetry.space_group_name_H-M   'P 1'
#
loop_
_entity.id
_entity.type
_entity.pdbx_description
1 polymer ?
#
loop_
_entity_poly.entity_id
_entity_poly.type
_entity_poly.pdbx_seq_one_letter_code
_entity_poly.pdbx_strand_id
1 'polypeptide(L)' 'MKYGKSEFDDAESHEKTYKMIDKFCEMFTERNGSIICREILGCDLTTAKERGLFGTVCKKCVRDAAEIVEELL' A
#
# COMPACT_ATOMS: atom_id res chain seq x y z
N MET A 1 -4.64 24.15 29.64
CA MET A 1 -4.80 23.35 28.40
C MET A 1 -4.43 21.90 28.69
N LYS A 2 -5.41 21.01 28.82
CA LYS A 2 -5.19 19.55 28.87
C LYS A 2 -6.41 18.87 28.25
N TYR A 3 -6.40 18.71 26.93
CA TYR A 3 -7.35 17.80 26.28
C TYR A 3 -6.79 16.38 26.49
N GLY A 4 -7.38 15.68 27.45
CA GLY A 4 -7.11 14.26 27.69
C GLY A 4 -7.61 13.46 26.49
N LYS A 5 -6.71 12.69 25.89
CA LYS A 5 -7.06 11.61 24.96
C LYS A 5 -7.92 10.60 25.70
N SER A 6 -9.13 10.38 25.21
CA SER A 6 -10.00 9.29 25.63
C SER A 6 -9.44 8.01 24.99
N GLU A 7 -8.69 7.23 25.78
CA GLU A 7 -7.72 6.23 25.29
C GLU A 7 -8.24 4.78 25.19
N PHE A 8 -9.55 4.53 25.32
CA PHE A 8 -10.05 3.14 25.48
C PHE A 8 -11.01 2.62 24.41
N ASP A 9 -11.62 3.45 23.56
CA ASP A 9 -12.55 2.98 22.51
C ASP A 9 -11.88 2.93 21.11
N ASP A 10 -10.87 3.77 20.89
CA ASP A 10 -10.15 3.85 19.62
C ASP A 10 -9.23 2.64 19.38
N ALA A 11 -8.66 2.03 20.42
CA ALA A 11 -7.62 1.02 20.29
C ALA A 11 -8.07 -0.25 19.53
N GLU A 12 -9.33 -0.67 19.72
CA GLU A 12 -9.86 -1.86 19.02
C GLU A 12 -10.16 -1.58 17.53
N SER A 13 -10.57 -0.36 17.20
CA SER A 13 -10.78 0.05 15.80
C SER A 13 -9.46 0.24 15.06
N HIS A 14 -8.44 0.83 15.72
CA HIS A 14 -7.11 0.96 15.12
C HIS A 14 -6.48 -0.41 14.82
N GLU A 15 -6.62 -1.39 15.71
CA GLU A 15 -6.01 -2.71 15.51
C GLU A 15 -6.54 -3.43 14.25
N LYS A 16 -7.84 -3.32 13.98
CA LYS A 16 -8.46 -3.93 12.79
C LYS A 16 -7.97 -3.28 11.51
N THR A 17 -7.88 -1.95 11.48
CA THR A 17 -7.35 -1.21 10.32
C THR A 17 -5.87 -1.49 10.09
N TYR A 18 -5.06 -1.56 11.15
CA TYR A 18 -3.64 -1.90 11.03
C TYR A 18 -3.44 -3.32 10.48
N LYS A 19 -4.19 -4.31 10.96
CA LYS A 19 -4.12 -5.69 10.44
C LYS A 19 -4.49 -5.77 8.96
N MET A 20 -5.48 -4.99 8.50
CA MET A 20 -5.83 -4.93 7.08
C MET A 20 -4.71 -4.31 6.23
N ILE A 21 -4.11 -3.22 6.71
CA ILE A 21 -2.99 -2.54 6.02
C ILE A 21 -1.76 -3.46 5.95
N ASP A 22 -1.47 -4.18 7.03
CA ASP A 22 -0.35 -5.11 7.11
C ASP A 22 -0.52 -6.26 6.11
N LYS A 23 -1.69 -6.91 6.11
CA LYS A 23 -2.04 -7.93 5.10
C LYS A 23 -1.99 -7.40 3.68
N PHE A 24 -2.50 -6.19 3.44
CA PHE A 24 -2.41 -5.55 2.14
C PHE A 24 -0.95 -5.37 1.70
N CYS A 25 -0.09 -4.87 2.60
CA CYS A 25 1.33 -4.69 2.32
C CYS A 25 2.04 -6.02 2.06
N GLU A 26 1.75 -7.06 2.83
CA GLU A 26 2.30 -8.40 2.61
C GLU A 26 1.89 -8.93 1.23
N MET A 27 0.59 -8.96 0.92
CA MET A 27 0.09 -9.46 -0.36
C MET A 27 0.60 -8.64 -1.55
N PHE A 28 0.68 -7.31 -1.41
CA PHE A 28 1.20 -6.44 -2.45
C PHE A 28 2.70 -6.68 -2.67
N THR A 29 3.46 -6.85 -1.58
CA THR A 29 4.89 -7.17 -1.64
C THR A 29 5.13 -8.54 -2.25
N GLU A 30 4.29 -9.54 -1.96
CA GLU A 30 4.39 -10.86 -2.59
C GLU A 30 4.16 -10.82 -4.11
N ARG A 31 3.17 -10.04 -4.57
CA ARG A 31 2.84 -9.93 -6.01
C ARG A 31 3.80 -9.03 -6.80
N ASN A 32 4.24 -7.92 -6.20
CA ASN A 32 4.98 -6.86 -6.88
C ASN A 32 6.44 -6.71 -6.41
N GLY A 33 6.85 -7.48 -5.40
CA GLY A 33 8.19 -7.51 -4.84
C GLY A 33 8.47 -6.44 -3.76
N SER A 34 7.79 -5.30 -3.81
CA SER A 34 7.90 -4.23 -2.82
C SER A 34 6.67 -3.32 -2.89
N ILE A 35 6.43 -2.54 -1.84
CA ILE A 35 5.45 -1.43 -1.82
C ILE A 35 6.06 -0.10 -2.28
N ILE A 36 7.37 -0.04 -2.47
CA ILE A 36 8.09 1.18 -2.83
C ILE A 36 8.29 1.23 -4.34
N CYS A 37 7.73 2.25 -4.99
CA CYS A 37 7.83 2.43 -6.45
C CYS A 37 9.27 2.33 -6.98
N ARG A 38 10.26 2.86 -6.25
CA ARG A 38 11.67 2.79 -6.65
C ARG A 38 12.20 1.36 -6.69
N GLU A 39 11.78 0.49 -5.77
CA GLU A 39 12.20 -0.92 -5.77
C GLU A 39 11.49 -1.71 -6.86
N ILE A 40 10.19 -1.45 -7.06
CA ILE A 40 9.40 -2.10 -8.13
C ILE A 40 9.93 -1.71 -9.52
N LEU A 41 10.24 -0.42 -9.71
CA LEU A 41 10.67 0.12 -11.01
C LEU A 41 12.20 0.02 -11.21
N GLY A 42 12.97 -0.22 -10.15
CA GLY A 42 14.44 -0.19 -10.15
C GLY A 42 15.04 1.18 -10.50
N CYS A 43 14.23 2.24 -10.55
CA CYS A 43 14.63 3.59 -10.93
C CYS A 43 13.68 4.63 -10.34
N ASP A 44 14.07 5.90 -10.40
CA ASP A 44 13.23 7.01 -9.97
C ASP A 44 12.02 7.23 -10.90
N LEU A 45 10.96 7.79 -10.34
CA LEU A 45 9.71 8.10 -11.06
C LEU A 45 9.94 8.97 -12.29
N THR A 46 10.94 9.86 -12.25
CA THR A 46 11.33 10.70 -13.40
C THR A 46 11.80 9.83 -14.56
N THR A 47 12.73 8.92 -14.30
CA THR A 47 13.29 7.99 -15.30
C THR A 47 12.25 6.99 -15.77
N ALA A 48 11.40 6.49 -14.87
CA ALA A 48 10.32 5.58 -15.20
C ALA A 48 9.30 6.22 -16.16
N LYS A 49 9.09 7.54 -16.07
CA LYS A 49 8.16 8.29 -16.92
C LYS A 49 8.72 8.41 -18.33
N GLU A 50 9.99 8.74 -18.45
CA GLU A 50 10.69 8.80 -19.74
C GLU A 50 10.75 7.43 -20.42
N ARG A 51 10.89 6.36 -19.65
CA ARG A 51 10.90 4.97 -20.15
C ARG A 51 9.51 4.38 -20.39
N GLY A 52 8.43 5.11 -20.08
CA GLY A 52 7.05 4.63 -20.27
C GLY A 52 6.63 3.49 -19.31
N LEU A 53 7.37 3.26 -18.21
CA LEU A 53 7.10 2.17 -17.27
C LEU A 53 5.79 2.36 -16.48
N PHE A 54 5.25 3.57 -16.45
CA PHE A 54 3.96 3.87 -15.82
C PHE A 54 2.79 3.13 -16.49
N GLY A 55 2.83 2.98 -17.82
CA GLY A 55 1.74 2.36 -18.57
C GLY A 55 1.68 0.84 -18.43
N THR A 56 2.79 0.22 -18.04
CA THR A 56 2.94 -1.23 -17.92
C THR A 56 3.01 -1.65 -16.45
N VAL A 57 4.06 -1.21 -15.73
CA VAL A 57 4.35 -1.63 -14.36
C VAL A 57 3.39 -0.98 -13.37
N CYS A 58 3.25 0.35 -13.38
CA CYS A 58 2.36 1.03 -12.43
C CYS A 58 0.89 0.64 -12.66
N LYS A 59 0.48 0.44 -13.92
CA LYS A 59 -0.87 -0.05 -14.24
C LYS A 59 -1.15 -1.44 -13.67
N LYS A 60 -0.18 -2.36 -13.77
CA LYS A 60 -0.26 -3.67 -13.13
C LYS A 60 -0.37 -3.50 -11.60
N CYS A 61 0.50 -2.71 -10.99
CA CYS A 61 0.49 -2.46 -9.55
C CYS A 61 -0.85 -1.94 -9.03
N VAL A 62 -1.46 -0.98 -9.74
CA VAL A 62 -2.78 -0.43 -9.36
C VAL A 62 -3.88 -1.49 -9.47
N ARG A 63 -3.82 -2.36 -10.49
CA ARG A 63 -4.75 -3.48 -10.61
C ARG A 63 -4.57 -4.47 -9.45
N ASP A 64 -3.34 -4.88 -9.18
CA ASP A 64 -3.04 -5.78 -8.05
C ASP A 64 -3.53 -5.19 -6.73
N ALA A 65 -3.33 -3.89 -6.49
CA ALA A 65 -3.85 -3.22 -5.30
C ALA A 65 -5.38 -3.32 -5.21
N ALA A 66 -6.10 -3.08 -6.31
CA ALA A 66 -7.55 -3.20 -6.32
C ALA A 66 -8.00 -4.64 -6.04
N GLU A 67 -7.36 -5.64 -6.65
CA GLU A 67 -7.66 -7.06 -6.42
C GLU A 67 -7.39 -7.47 -4.96
N ILE A 68 -6.29 -7.03 -4.37
CA ILE A 68 -5.97 -7.33 -2.96
C ILE A 68 -7.01 -6.69 -2.02
N VAL A 69 -7.43 -5.45 -2.28
CA VAL A 69 -8.46 -4.79 -1.47
C VAL A 69 -9.79 -5.52 -1.59
N GLU A 70 -10.17 -5.98 -2.78
CA GLU A 70 -11.38 -6.80 -2.99
C GLU A 70 -11.30 -8.15 -2.26
N GLU A 71 -10.11 -8.76 -2.12
CA GLU A 71 -9.94 -9.98 -1.33
C GLU A 71 -9.97 -9.76 0.19
N LEU A 72 -9.71 -8.53 0.66
CA LEU A 72 -9.71 -8.17 2.08
C LEU A 72 -11.08 -7.67 2.59
N LEU A 73 -11.99 -7.31 1.67
CA LEU A 73 -13.37 -6.86 1.91
C LEU A 73 -14.34 -8.05 2.11
#